data_AF-A0A1F9UJZ0-F1
#
_entry.id   AF-A0A1F9UJZ0-F1
#
_cell.length_a   1.000
_cell.length_b   1.000
_cell.length_c   1.000
_cell.angle_alpha   90.00
_cell.angle_beta   90.00
_cell.angle_gamma   90.00
#
_symmetry.space_group_name_H-M   'P 1'
#
loop_
_entity.id
_entity.type
_entity.pdbx_description
1 polymer ?
#
loop_
_entity_poly.entity_id
_entity_poly.type
_entity_poly.pdbx_seq_one_letter_code
_entity_poly.pdbx_strand_id
1 'polypeptide(L)'
;MDKELFYLNVMNRTKILRPPRHTLATFGSTTLSYVLISEIPGTENQCRLREGRVTAQRPRIITPDLWRKRFEGFGEETELYKGLMDQTFGEAFRGLEYTFKNDLDRASVETASLKEMTNRTLDAMNRENTPRTALLQGPDAAWGLSVMKFIVDMSLRSFPVNLRELEEHDGFDPQKRLQAQTRRRIERLFQEAAAHPAAIRALGETLKEAGLFADYEDRFFSLVKGNS
;
A
#
# COMPACT_ATOMS: atom_id res chain seq x y z
N MET A 1 17.49 -22.46 13.33
CA MET A 1 18.79 -22.03 12.77
C MET A 1 18.85 -22.22 11.24
N ASP A 2 18.67 -23.42 10.67
CA ASP A 2 18.77 -23.64 9.20
C ASP A 2 17.75 -22.86 8.34
N LYS A 3 16.51 -22.72 8.81
CA LYS A 3 15.47 -22.01 8.03
C LYS A 3 15.72 -20.50 7.93
N GLU A 4 16.26 -19.87 8.96
CA GLU A 4 16.60 -18.44 8.94
C GLU A 4 17.75 -18.14 7.99
N LEU A 5 18.79 -18.98 8.02
CA LEU A 5 19.90 -18.93 7.06
C LEU A 5 19.41 -19.10 5.61
N PHE A 6 18.46 -20.00 5.37
CA PHE A 6 17.83 -20.16 4.06
C PHE A 6 17.13 -18.87 3.59
N TYR A 7 16.32 -18.24 4.44
CA TYR A 7 15.62 -17.00 4.08
C TYR A 7 16.56 -15.83 3.83
N LEU A 8 17.58 -15.65 4.67
CA LEU A 8 18.63 -14.63 4.47
C LEU A 8 19.41 -14.87 3.17
N ASN A 9 19.72 -16.14 2.85
CA ASN A 9 20.37 -16.50 1.60
C ASN A 9 19.51 -16.12 0.39
N VAL A 10 18.21 -16.44 0.41
CA VAL A 10 17.28 -16.07 -0.67
C VAL A 10 17.22 -14.55 -0.84
N MET A 11 17.15 -13.79 0.26
CA MET A 11 17.15 -12.32 0.20
C MET A 11 18.45 -11.77 -0.41
N ASN A 12 19.61 -12.33 -0.04
CA ASN A 12 20.91 -11.93 -0.59
C ASN A 12 21.07 -12.30 -2.08
N ARG A 13 20.44 -13.39 -2.52
CA ARG A 13 20.45 -13.83 -3.93
C ARG A 13 19.41 -13.13 -4.79
N THR A 14 18.46 -12.42 -4.18
CA THR A 14 17.47 -11.61 -4.89
C THR A 14 18.07 -10.29 -5.32
N LYS A 15 18.07 -10.02 -6.62
CA LYS A 15 18.57 -8.77 -7.21
C LYS A 15 17.47 -8.06 -7.97
N ILE A 16 17.32 -6.77 -7.72
CA ILE A 16 16.50 -5.87 -8.55
C ILE A 16 17.42 -5.31 -9.63
N LEU A 17 17.39 -5.90 -10.82
CA LEU A 17 18.26 -5.53 -11.93
C LEU A 17 17.84 -4.20 -12.56
N ARG A 18 16.52 -3.95 -12.62
CA ARG A 18 15.93 -2.69 -13.06
C ARG A 18 14.77 -2.34 -12.12
N PRO A 19 14.88 -1.31 -11.27
CA PRO A 19 13.76 -0.84 -10.49
C PRO A 19 12.73 -0.12 -11.38
N PRO A 20 11.46 -0.04 -10.97
CA PRO A 20 10.50 0.84 -11.63
C PRO A 20 10.92 2.30 -11.44
N ARG A 21 10.59 3.17 -12.40
CA ARG A 21 10.90 4.60 -12.33
C ARG A 21 10.00 5.36 -11.35
N HIS A 22 8.83 4.83 -11.03
CA HIS A 22 7.87 5.44 -10.12
C HIS A 22 8.00 4.85 -8.71
N THR A 23 7.91 5.73 -7.70
CA THR A 23 7.81 5.38 -6.28
C THR A 23 6.38 4.99 -5.90
N LEU A 24 6.20 4.47 -4.68
CA LEU A 24 4.87 4.18 -4.15
C LEU A 24 4.13 5.48 -3.82
N ALA A 25 2.86 5.57 -4.24
CA ALA A 25 1.99 6.70 -3.94
C ALA A 25 1.73 6.81 -2.43
N THR A 26 1.72 8.05 -1.94
CA THR A 26 1.51 8.36 -0.51
C THR A 26 0.05 8.18 -0.07
N PHE A 27 -0.92 8.58 -0.91
CA PHE A 27 -2.34 8.66 -0.54
C PHE A 27 -3.23 7.58 -1.17
N GLY A 28 -2.66 6.62 -1.90
CA GLY A 28 -3.42 5.64 -2.69
C GLY A 28 -2.74 4.28 -2.79
N SER A 29 -3.43 3.31 -3.41
CA SER A 29 -2.82 2.04 -3.76
C SER A 29 -1.86 2.21 -4.93
N THR A 30 -0.74 1.49 -4.90
CA THR A 30 0.22 1.43 -5.99
C THR A 30 0.36 0.00 -6.46
N THR A 31 0.15 -0.23 -7.76
CA THR A 31 0.45 -1.50 -8.41
C THR A 31 1.72 -1.36 -9.23
N LEU A 32 2.68 -2.24 -8.97
CA LEU A 32 3.95 -2.37 -9.69
C LEU A 32 3.95 -3.72 -10.40
N SER A 33 4.35 -3.73 -11.68
CA SER A 33 4.54 -4.98 -12.42
C SER A 33 5.96 -5.49 -12.19
N TYR A 34 6.16 -6.80 -12.26
CA TYR A 34 7.47 -7.41 -12.21
C TYR A 34 7.62 -8.51 -13.26
N VAL A 35 8.85 -8.64 -13.76
CA VAL A 35 9.35 -9.84 -14.42
C VAL A 35 10.43 -10.42 -13.52
N LEU A 36 10.27 -11.67 -13.10
CA LEU A 36 11.24 -12.40 -12.29
C LEU A 36 11.85 -13.53 -13.10
N ILE A 37 13.17 -13.52 -13.20
CA ILE A 37 13.95 -14.55 -13.87
C ILE A 37 14.66 -15.42 -12.83
N SER A 38 14.52 -16.73 -12.97
CA SER A 38 15.16 -17.72 -12.11
C SER A 38 15.80 -18.82 -12.93
N GLU A 39 17.02 -19.23 -12.57
CA GLU A 39 17.60 -20.49 -13.06
C GLU A 39 16.84 -21.67 -12.45
N ILE A 40 16.61 -22.70 -13.25
CA ILE A 40 15.98 -23.94 -12.79
C ILE A 40 17.09 -24.91 -12.34
N PRO A 41 17.16 -25.27 -11.05
CA PRO A 41 18.20 -26.18 -10.55
C PRO A 41 18.19 -27.52 -11.29
N GLY A 42 19.38 -28.04 -11.63
CA GLY A 42 19.51 -29.33 -12.31
C GLY A 42 19.21 -29.32 -13.81
N THR A 43 19.06 -28.14 -14.41
CA THR A 43 18.88 -27.98 -15.86
C THR A 43 20.00 -27.12 -16.45
N GLU A 44 20.41 -27.42 -17.67
CA GLU A 44 21.33 -26.56 -18.42
C GLU A 44 20.53 -25.58 -19.28
N ASN A 45 20.88 -24.30 -19.21
CA ASN A 45 20.30 -23.24 -20.05
C ASN A 45 18.76 -23.22 -20.04
N GLN A 46 18.13 -23.49 -18.90
CA GLN A 46 16.70 -23.24 -18.73
C GLN A 46 16.45 -22.22 -17.63
N CYS A 47 15.68 -21.21 -17.99
CA CYS A 47 15.24 -20.19 -17.07
C CYS A 47 13.72 -20.22 -16.96
N ARG A 48 13.21 -19.94 -15.76
CA ARG A 48 11.80 -19.67 -15.54
C ARG A 48 11.56 -18.17 -15.51
N LEU A 49 10.64 -17.70 -16.35
CA LEU A 49 10.12 -16.35 -16.30
C LEU A 49 8.81 -16.36 -15.50
N ARG A 50 8.67 -15.40 -14.59
CA ARG A 50 7.40 -15.12 -13.91
C ARG A 50 7.03 -13.66 -14.09
N GLU A 51 5.86 -13.43 -14.61
CA GLU A 51 5.27 -12.11 -14.77
C GLU A 51 4.12 -11.97 -13.79
N GLY A 52 4.07 -10.84 -13.10
CA GLY A 52 3.00 -10.57 -12.18
C GLY A 52 2.96 -9.13 -11.75
N ARG A 53 2.04 -8.86 -10.84
CA ARG A 53 1.79 -7.55 -10.26
C ARG A 53 1.78 -7.66 -8.76
N VAL A 54 2.46 -6.71 -8.11
CA VAL A 54 2.38 -6.53 -6.67
C VAL A 54 1.71 -5.20 -6.38
N THR A 55 0.71 -5.24 -5.51
CA THR A 55 -0.06 -4.07 -5.10
C THR A 55 0.25 -3.75 -3.65
N ALA A 56 0.82 -2.57 -3.42
CA ALA A 56 0.82 -1.93 -2.11
C ALA A 56 -0.51 -1.20 -1.94
N GLN A 57 -1.33 -1.65 -1.00
CA GLN A 57 -2.56 -0.94 -0.66
C GLN A 57 -2.24 0.41 -0.03
N ARG A 58 -3.24 1.30 -0.02
CA ARG A 58 -3.12 2.59 0.64
C ARG A 58 -2.65 2.38 2.09
N PRO A 59 -1.54 3.00 2.53
CA PRO A 59 -1.05 2.78 3.87
C PRO A 59 -2.06 3.28 4.91
N ARG A 60 -2.20 2.51 6.00
CA ARG A 60 -2.88 2.98 7.21
C ARG A 60 -1.86 3.80 7.99
N ILE A 61 -2.21 5.05 8.24
CA ILE A 61 -1.34 5.94 9.00
C ILE A 61 -1.54 5.66 10.48
N ILE A 62 -0.44 5.34 11.16
CA ILE A 62 -0.36 5.15 12.60
C ILE A 62 -0.12 6.53 13.23
N THR A 63 -0.97 6.89 14.18
CA THR A 63 -0.93 8.16 14.90
C THR A 63 -0.66 7.92 16.40
N PRO A 64 -0.16 8.93 17.14
CA PRO A 64 0.12 8.79 18.57
C PRO A 64 -1.12 8.40 19.41
N ASP A 65 -2.30 8.92 19.07
CA ASP A 65 -3.57 8.58 19.71
C ASP A 65 -3.93 7.09 19.58
N LEU A 66 -3.47 6.40 18.52
CA LEU A 66 -3.62 4.96 18.37
C LEU A 66 -2.83 4.19 19.44
N TRP A 67 -1.70 4.74 19.92
CA TRP A 67 -0.89 4.13 20.97
C TRP A 67 -1.51 4.30 22.35
N ARG A 68 -2.13 5.46 22.66
CA ARG A 68 -2.86 5.64 23.93
C ARG A 68 -3.93 4.56 24.14
N LYS A 69 -4.65 4.22 23.06
CA LYS A 69 -5.71 3.20 23.06
C LYS A 69 -5.19 1.77 23.26
N ARG A 70 -3.88 1.52 23.22
CA ARG A 70 -3.28 0.21 23.52
C ARG A 70 -3.06 -0.04 25.01
N PHE A 71 -3.19 0.99 25.86
CA PHE A 71 -3.00 0.88 27.31
C PHE A 71 -4.36 0.82 28.02
N GLU A 72 -4.93 -0.38 28.10
CA GLU A 72 -6.19 -0.68 28.79
C GLU A 72 -5.93 -1.36 30.15
N GLY A 73 -6.66 -0.95 31.20
CA GLY A 73 -6.56 -1.53 32.54
C GLY A 73 -5.40 -1.02 33.41
N PHE A 74 -4.72 0.05 33.00
CA PHE A 74 -3.52 0.59 33.68
C PHE A 74 -3.80 1.61 34.80
N GLY A 75 -5.07 1.84 35.16
CA GLY A 75 -5.44 2.81 36.21
C GLY A 75 -5.45 4.27 35.74
N GLU A 76 -6.26 5.11 36.39
CA GLU A 76 -6.48 6.52 36.03
C GLU A 76 -5.23 7.38 36.27
N GLU A 77 -4.35 6.97 37.18
CA GLU A 77 -3.09 7.65 37.50
C GLU A 77 -2.13 7.73 36.31
N THR A 78 -2.34 6.91 35.27
CA THR A 78 -1.47 6.85 34.09
C THR A 78 -1.81 7.87 33.01
N GLU A 79 -2.93 8.58 33.10
CA GLU A 79 -3.36 9.54 32.06
C GLU A 79 -2.36 10.70 31.89
N LEU A 80 -1.77 11.19 32.98
CA LEU A 80 -0.72 12.21 32.92
C LEU A 80 0.52 11.71 32.17
N TYR A 81 0.92 10.45 32.45
CA TYR A 81 2.07 9.83 31.80
C TYR A 81 1.82 9.56 30.31
N LYS A 82 0.61 9.11 29.94
CA LYS A 82 0.20 8.98 28.53
C LYS A 82 0.35 10.32 27.81
N GLY A 83 -0.15 11.41 28.39
CA GLY A 83 -0.01 12.77 27.84
C GLY A 83 1.45 13.22 27.65
N LEU A 84 2.32 12.96 28.64
CA LEU A 84 3.76 13.23 28.56
C LEU A 84 4.45 12.39 27.46
N MET A 85 4.01 11.15 27.28
CA MET A 85 4.55 10.23 26.28
C MET A 85 4.25 10.71 24.86
N ASP A 86 3.06 11.26 24.60
CA ASP A 86 2.72 11.87 23.31
C ASP A 86 3.54 13.12 23.01
N GLN A 87 3.81 13.96 24.01
CA GLN A 87 4.64 15.16 23.83
C GLN A 87 6.12 14.80 23.58
N THR A 88 6.63 13.78 24.25
CA THR A 88 8.05 13.41 24.22
C THR A 88 8.39 12.47 23.07
N PHE A 89 7.47 11.57 22.71
CA PHE A 89 7.71 10.47 21.77
C PHE A 89 6.69 10.39 20.63
N GLY A 90 5.74 11.34 20.55
CA GLY A 90 4.67 11.30 19.55
C GLY A 90 5.17 11.20 18.11
N GLU A 91 6.29 11.83 17.78
CA GLU A 91 6.91 11.70 16.46
C GLU A 91 7.45 10.29 16.19
N ALA A 92 8.05 9.65 17.19
CA ALA A 92 8.57 8.28 17.09
C ALA A 92 7.46 7.23 16.89
N PHE A 93 6.22 7.57 17.27
CA PHE A 93 5.05 6.71 17.14
C PHE A 93 4.27 6.91 15.83
N ARG A 94 4.69 7.85 14.98
CA ARG A 94 4.14 8.02 13.63
C ARG A 94 4.67 6.93 12.71
N GLY A 95 3.80 6.36 11.90
CA GLY A 95 4.21 5.29 10.99
C GLY A 95 3.22 5.02 9.87
N LEU A 96 3.67 4.23 8.90
CA LEU A 96 2.84 3.74 7.80
C LEU A 96 2.78 2.23 7.83
N GLU A 97 1.56 1.70 8.02
CA GLU A 97 1.28 0.29 7.90
C GLU A 97 0.82 -0.01 6.47
N TYR A 98 1.58 -0.84 5.77
CA TYR A 98 1.25 -1.28 4.41
C TYR A 98 0.69 -2.69 4.40
N THR A 99 -0.29 -2.93 3.54
CA THR A 99 -0.75 -4.27 3.17
C THR A 99 -0.36 -4.54 1.72
N PHE A 100 0.25 -5.68 1.46
CA PHE A 100 0.72 -6.07 0.13
C PHE A 100 -0.07 -7.25 -0.41
N LYS A 101 -0.36 -7.22 -1.71
CA LYS A 101 -0.97 -8.34 -2.45
C LYS A 101 -0.11 -8.66 -3.67
N ASN A 102 0.23 -9.93 -3.84
CA ASN A 102 0.89 -10.42 -5.05
C ASN A 102 -0.13 -11.17 -5.92
N ASP A 103 -0.16 -10.83 -7.21
CA ASP A 103 -0.95 -11.49 -8.23
C ASP A 103 0.03 -11.98 -9.32
N LEU A 104 0.18 -13.30 -9.45
CA LEU A 104 1.00 -13.91 -10.51
C LEU A 104 0.15 -14.02 -11.78
N ASP A 105 0.60 -13.39 -12.86
CA ASP A 105 -0.14 -13.36 -14.13
C ASP A 105 0.27 -14.53 -15.03
N ARG A 106 1.58 -14.79 -15.18
CA ARG A 106 2.11 -15.84 -16.04
C ARG A 106 3.41 -16.44 -15.49
N ALA A 107 3.61 -17.73 -15.75
CA ALA A 107 4.90 -18.39 -15.59
C ALA A 107 5.23 -19.22 -16.84
N SER A 108 6.47 -19.12 -17.33
CA SER A 108 6.95 -19.84 -18.52
C SER A 108 8.37 -20.35 -18.29
N VAL A 109 8.75 -21.41 -19.01
CA VAL A 109 10.13 -21.93 -19.03
C VAL A 109 10.68 -21.71 -20.43
N GLU A 110 11.87 -21.12 -20.49
CA GLU A 110 12.55 -20.74 -21.72
C GLU A 110 13.93 -21.42 -21.76
N THR A 111 14.32 -21.93 -22.92
CA THR A 111 15.67 -22.46 -23.14
C THR A 111 16.61 -21.30 -23.49
N ALA A 112 17.23 -20.73 -22.46
CA ALA A 112 18.26 -19.71 -22.54
C ALA A 112 19.08 -19.71 -21.25
N SER A 113 20.34 -19.29 -21.33
CA SER A 113 21.11 -18.98 -20.13
C SER A 113 20.51 -17.79 -19.37
N LEU A 114 20.78 -17.69 -18.07
CA LEU A 114 20.28 -16.58 -17.25
C LEU A 114 20.69 -15.22 -17.80
N LYS A 115 21.93 -15.11 -18.30
CA LYS A 115 22.48 -13.89 -18.87
C LYS A 115 21.74 -13.49 -20.15
N GLU A 116 21.56 -14.43 -21.07
CA GLU A 116 20.83 -14.19 -22.33
C GLU A 116 19.39 -13.80 -22.05
N MET A 117 18.73 -14.49 -21.12
CA MET A 117 17.34 -14.19 -20.77
C MET A 117 17.20 -12.81 -20.14
N THR A 118 18.12 -12.45 -19.25
CA THR A 118 18.17 -11.13 -18.62
C THR A 118 18.33 -10.03 -19.64
N ASN A 119 19.30 -10.15 -20.55
CA ASN A 119 19.57 -9.14 -21.58
C ASN A 119 18.36 -8.99 -22.53
N ARG A 120 17.82 -10.11 -23.03
CA ARG A 120 16.64 -10.10 -23.91
C ARG A 120 15.44 -9.42 -23.26
N THR A 121 15.20 -9.71 -21.97
CA THR A 121 14.10 -9.12 -21.21
C THR A 121 14.32 -7.62 -21.01
N LEU A 122 15.54 -7.21 -20.66
CA LEU A 122 15.88 -5.80 -20.49
C LEU A 122 15.68 -5.00 -21.78
N ASP A 123 16.10 -5.55 -22.92
CA ASP A 123 15.93 -4.93 -24.23
C ASP A 123 14.45 -4.83 -24.63
N ALA A 124 13.64 -5.86 -24.35
CA ALA A 124 12.19 -5.80 -24.55
C ALA A 124 11.55 -4.70 -23.69
N MET A 125 11.85 -4.66 -22.39
CA MET A 125 11.31 -3.65 -21.47
C MET A 125 11.69 -2.21 -21.84
N ASN A 126 12.89 -2.02 -22.42
CA ASN A 126 13.34 -0.72 -22.91
C ASN A 126 12.61 -0.30 -24.19
N ARG A 127 12.42 -1.23 -25.13
CA ARG A 127 11.66 -0.98 -26.37
C ARG A 127 10.19 -0.68 -26.11
N GLU A 128 9.57 -1.42 -25.20
CA GLU A 128 8.15 -1.26 -24.84
C GLU A 128 7.90 -0.09 -23.89
N ASN A 129 8.96 0.58 -23.42
CA ASN A 129 8.91 1.65 -22.44
C ASN A 129 7.99 1.33 -21.26
N THR A 130 8.40 0.37 -20.43
CA THR A 130 7.63 -0.10 -19.26
C THR A 130 8.14 0.55 -17.95
N PRO A 131 7.76 1.81 -17.61
CA PRO A 131 8.32 2.54 -16.47
C PRO A 131 7.87 1.99 -15.11
N ARG A 132 6.78 1.22 -15.06
CA ARG A 132 6.20 0.62 -13.85
C ARG A 132 6.56 -0.85 -13.66
N THR A 133 7.42 -1.39 -14.52
CA THR A 133 7.81 -2.81 -14.49
C THR A 133 9.24 -2.96 -14.00
N ALA A 134 9.41 -3.75 -12.93
CA ALA A 134 10.70 -4.13 -12.39
C ALA A 134 11.23 -5.40 -13.07
N LEU A 135 12.56 -5.47 -13.24
CA LEU A 135 13.24 -6.73 -13.59
C LEU A 135 13.94 -7.28 -12.35
N LEU A 136 13.55 -8.48 -11.96
CA LEU A 136 14.05 -9.19 -10.79
C LEU A 136 14.80 -10.45 -11.22
N GLN A 137 15.82 -10.79 -10.44
CA GLN A 137 16.50 -12.08 -10.52
C GLN A 137 16.50 -12.70 -9.12
N GLY A 138 16.16 -13.97 -9.01
CA GLY A 138 16.12 -14.65 -7.71
C GLY A 138 15.98 -16.16 -7.81
N PRO A 139 16.08 -16.89 -6.68
CA PRO A 139 15.99 -18.35 -6.67
C PRO A 139 14.60 -18.87 -7.08
N ASP A 140 14.53 -19.92 -7.91
CA ASP A 140 13.25 -20.46 -8.41
C ASP A 140 12.35 -21.00 -7.29
N ALA A 141 12.94 -21.75 -6.36
CA ALA A 141 12.21 -22.41 -5.26
C ALA A 141 11.57 -21.42 -4.26
N ALA A 142 12.10 -20.20 -4.18
CA ALA A 142 11.70 -19.19 -3.20
C ALA A 142 11.33 -17.85 -3.86
N TRP A 143 10.83 -17.91 -5.09
CA TRP A 143 10.50 -16.75 -5.92
C TRP A 143 9.58 -15.73 -5.22
N GLY A 144 8.64 -16.20 -4.40
CA GLY A 144 7.71 -15.35 -3.65
C GLY A 144 8.44 -14.43 -2.67
N LEU A 145 9.52 -14.90 -2.04
CA LEU A 145 10.35 -14.08 -1.15
C LEU A 145 11.12 -13.00 -1.92
N SER A 146 11.51 -13.28 -3.16
CA SER A 146 12.11 -12.27 -4.03
C SER A 146 11.14 -11.12 -4.33
N VAL A 147 9.86 -11.45 -4.58
CA VAL A 147 8.80 -10.44 -4.80
C VAL A 147 8.50 -9.68 -3.50
N MET A 148 8.46 -10.36 -2.35
CA MET A 148 8.30 -9.71 -1.04
C MET A 148 9.44 -8.71 -0.77
N LYS A 149 10.69 -9.14 -0.94
CA LYS A 149 11.86 -8.27 -0.80
C LYS A 149 11.75 -7.05 -1.71
N PHE A 150 11.36 -7.27 -2.97
CA PHE A 150 11.18 -6.19 -3.94
C PHE A 150 10.18 -5.13 -3.44
N ILE A 151 8.98 -5.52 -3.01
CA ILE A 151 7.98 -4.53 -2.59
C ILE A 151 8.35 -3.84 -1.27
N VAL A 152 9.05 -4.53 -0.36
CA VAL A 152 9.61 -3.94 0.86
C VAL A 152 10.68 -2.90 0.51
N ASP A 153 11.63 -3.23 -0.38
CA ASP A 153 12.66 -2.29 -0.84
C ASP A 153 12.04 -1.03 -1.47
N MET A 154 10.98 -1.19 -2.28
CA MET A 154 10.25 -0.06 -2.88
C MET A 154 9.55 0.80 -1.83
N SER A 155 9.00 0.16 -0.79
CA SER A 155 8.33 0.84 0.32
C SER A 155 9.32 1.67 1.14
N LEU A 156 10.46 1.08 1.50
CA LEU A 156 11.51 1.77 2.26
C LEU A 156 12.10 2.96 1.48
N ARG A 157 12.30 2.83 0.17
CA ARG A 157 12.76 3.95 -0.68
C ARG A 157 11.76 5.09 -0.76
N SER A 158 10.46 4.78 -0.75
CA SER A 158 9.39 5.79 -0.85
C SER A 158 9.03 6.42 0.50
N PHE A 159 9.41 5.77 1.62
CA PHE A 159 9.01 6.16 2.97
C PHE A 159 9.34 7.61 3.35
N PRO A 160 10.56 8.14 3.13
CA PRO A 160 10.90 9.50 3.56
C PRO A 160 10.14 10.60 2.80
N VAL A 161 9.74 10.33 1.55
CA VAL A 161 8.94 11.26 0.74
C VAL A 161 7.48 11.16 1.16
N ASN A 162 6.95 9.94 1.27
CA ASN A 162 5.58 9.69 1.70
C ASN A 162 5.28 10.27 3.08
N LEU A 163 6.24 10.18 4.01
CA LEU A 163 6.08 10.74 5.36
C LEU A 163 5.99 12.27 5.31
N ARG A 164 6.87 12.94 4.55
CA ARG A 164 6.86 14.40 4.40
C ARG A 164 5.59 14.91 3.73
N GLU A 165 5.17 14.28 2.63
CA GLU A 165 3.91 14.63 1.96
C GLU A 165 2.70 14.45 2.90
N LEU A 166 2.72 13.44 3.78
CA LEU A 166 1.70 13.28 4.81
C LEU A 166 1.73 14.39 5.86
N GLU A 167 2.91 14.84 6.28
CA GLU A 167 3.04 15.94 7.24
C GLU A 167 2.55 17.26 6.63
N GLU A 168 2.93 17.57 5.39
CA GLU A 168 2.54 18.78 4.66
C GLU A 168 1.03 18.87 4.40
N HIS A 169 0.34 17.73 4.31
CA HIS A 169 -1.11 17.66 4.11
C HIS A 169 -1.91 17.36 5.38
N ASP A 170 -1.35 17.68 6.56
CA ASP A 170 -1.98 17.46 7.88
C ASP A 170 -2.42 16.00 8.13
N GLY A 171 -1.76 15.05 7.48
CA GLY A 171 -2.09 13.62 7.55
C GLY A 171 -1.97 13.03 8.95
N PHE A 172 -1.35 13.73 9.90
CA PHE A 172 -1.23 13.34 11.31
C PHE A 172 -2.15 14.12 12.26
N ASP A 173 -2.91 15.12 11.77
CA ASP A 173 -3.87 15.87 12.59
C ASP A 173 -5.15 15.02 12.82
N PRO A 174 -5.44 14.59 14.07
CA PRO A 174 -6.59 13.74 14.36
C PRO A 174 -7.94 14.40 14.01
N GLN A 175 -8.08 15.71 14.19
CA GLN A 175 -9.33 16.44 13.93
C GLN A 175 -9.59 16.56 12.42
N LYS A 176 -8.58 16.96 11.64
CA LYS A 176 -8.72 17.06 10.18
C LYS A 176 -8.91 15.69 9.53
N ARG A 177 -8.28 14.64 10.06
CA ARG A 177 -8.53 13.26 9.60
C ARG A 177 -9.95 12.79 9.88
N LEU A 178 -10.47 13.07 11.07
CA LEU A 178 -11.86 12.75 11.40
C LEU A 178 -12.80 13.46 10.43
N GLN A 179 -12.59 14.75 10.18
CA GLN A 179 -13.37 15.51 9.19
C GLN A 179 -13.26 14.91 7.78
N ALA A 180 -12.06 14.57 7.31
CA ALA A 180 -11.84 13.96 6.00
C ALA A 180 -12.49 12.57 5.89
N GLN A 181 -12.45 11.76 6.95
CA GLN A 181 -13.10 10.46 7.01
C GLN A 181 -14.63 10.60 7.00
N THR A 182 -15.17 11.55 7.75
CA THR A 182 -16.60 11.89 7.77
C THR A 182 -17.07 12.34 6.39
N ARG A 183 -16.34 13.24 5.72
CA ARG A 183 -16.65 13.68 4.34
C ARG A 183 -16.62 12.50 3.35
N ARG A 184 -15.64 11.61 3.43
CA ARG A 184 -15.61 10.39 2.57
C ARG A 184 -16.77 9.44 2.83
N ARG A 185 -17.19 9.27 4.08
CA ARG A 185 -18.37 8.46 4.44
C ARG A 185 -19.63 9.06 3.82
N ILE A 186 -19.79 10.38 3.90
CA ILE A 186 -20.88 11.12 3.26
C ILE A 186 -20.89 10.87 1.75
N GLU A 187 -19.74 10.98 1.07
CA GLU A 187 -19.65 10.71 -0.37
C GLU A 187 -20.08 9.29 -0.77
N ARG A 188 -19.70 8.27 0.02
CA ARG A 188 -20.17 6.90 -0.21
C ARG A 188 -21.66 6.76 -0.01
N LEU A 189 -22.21 7.37 1.04
CA LEU A 189 -23.65 7.35 1.31
C LEU A 189 -24.43 8.07 0.19
N PHE A 190 -23.88 9.11 -0.43
CA PHE A 190 -24.46 9.71 -1.64
C PHE A 190 -24.50 8.73 -2.82
N GLN A 191 -23.42 7.97 -3.05
CA GLN A 191 -23.39 6.96 -4.11
C GLN A 191 -24.38 5.82 -3.85
N GLU A 192 -24.45 5.34 -2.60
CA GLU A 192 -25.40 4.31 -2.20
C GLU A 192 -26.84 4.80 -2.30
N ALA A 193 -27.13 6.02 -1.85
CA ALA A 193 -28.46 6.61 -1.88
C ALA A 193 -28.93 6.94 -3.31
N ALA A 194 -28.02 7.16 -4.25
CA ALA A 194 -28.35 7.26 -5.67
C ALA A 194 -28.81 5.91 -6.26
N ALA A 195 -28.29 4.79 -5.77
CA ALA A 195 -28.70 3.46 -6.21
C ALA A 195 -29.88 2.87 -5.41
N HIS A 196 -30.00 3.24 -4.13
CA HIS A 196 -30.95 2.66 -3.18
C HIS A 196 -31.59 3.75 -2.31
N PRO A 197 -32.88 4.09 -2.54
CA PRO A 197 -33.57 5.15 -1.79
C PRO A 197 -33.60 4.97 -0.28
N ALA A 198 -33.50 3.72 0.22
CA ALA A 198 -33.44 3.42 1.65
C ALA A 198 -32.22 4.05 2.37
N ALA A 199 -31.12 4.33 1.65
CA ALA A 199 -29.92 4.94 2.21
C ALA A 199 -30.02 6.48 2.39
N ILE A 200 -31.04 7.13 1.84
CA ILE A 200 -31.25 8.59 1.93
C ILE A 200 -31.41 9.03 3.40
N ARG A 201 -32.12 8.24 4.21
CA ARG A 201 -32.32 8.55 5.63
C ARG A 201 -31.00 8.53 6.41
N ALA A 202 -30.19 7.49 6.21
CA ALA A 202 -28.90 7.36 6.87
C ALA A 202 -27.91 8.47 6.44
N LEU A 203 -27.96 8.89 5.18
CA LEU A 203 -27.21 10.04 4.67
C LEU A 203 -27.62 11.34 5.38
N GLY A 204 -28.93 11.60 5.50
CA GLY A 204 -29.45 12.80 6.15
C GLY A 204 -29.11 12.88 7.64
N GLU A 205 -29.20 11.75 8.36
CA GLU A 205 -28.79 11.65 9.77
C GLU A 205 -27.28 11.92 9.92
N THR A 206 -26.45 11.29 9.08
CA THR A 206 -24.99 11.47 9.10
C THR A 206 -24.58 12.93 8.81
N LEU A 207 -25.24 13.60 7.86
CA LEU A 207 -24.98 15.01 7.53
C LEU A 207 -25.31 15.95 8.70
N LYS A 208 -26.40 15.69 9.43
CA LYS A 208 -26.80 16.48 10.60
C LYS A 208 -25.86 16.27 11.79
N GLU A 209 -25.54 15.02 12.11
CA GLU A 209 -24.60 14.68 13.19
C GLU A 209 -23.21 15.28 12.95
N ALA A 210 -22.76 15.32 11.70
CA ALA A 210 -21.49 15.91 11.32
C ALA A 210 -21.51 17.46 11.31
N GLY A 211 -22.68 18.10 11.43
CA GLY A 211 -22.83 19.55 11.28
C GLY A 211 -22.54 20.05 9.85
N LEU A 212 -22.59 19.16 8.85
CA LEU A 212 -22.20 19.45 7.46
C LEU A 212 -23.41 19.61 6.53
N PHE A 213 -24.63 19.63 7.03
CA PHE A 213 -25.82 19.66 6.18
C PHE A 213 -25.83 20.84 5.20
N ALA A 214 -25.46 22.05 5.66
CA ALA A 214 -25.40 23.25 4.82
C ALA A 214 -24.42 23.10 3.64
N ASP A 215 -23.28 22.43 3.83
CA ASP A 215 -22.27 22.21 2.78
C ASP A 215 -22.80 21.32 1.63
N TYR A 216 -23.82 20.48 1.89
CA TYR A 216 -24.31 19.46 0.95
C TYR A 216 -25.80 19.59 0.63
N GLU A 217 -26.45 20.67 1.06
CA GLU A 217 -27.89 20.88 1.02
C GLU A 217 -28.46 20.73 -0.39
N ASP A 218 -27.90 21.46 -1.37
CA ASP A 218 -28.34 21.45 -2.77
C ASP A 218 -28.26 20.05 -3.39
N ARG A 219 -27.18 19.33 -3.09
CA ARG A 219 -26.94 17.98 -3.62
C ARG A 219 -27.86 16.96 -2.97
N PHE A 220 -28.13 17.09 -1.67
CA PHE A 220 -29.08 16.25 -0.95
C PHE A 220 -30.50 16.43 -1.48
N PHE A 221 -30.96 17.67 -1.68
CA PHE A 221 -32.30 17.90 -2.22
C PHE A 221 -32.44 17.45 -3.67
N SER A 222 -31.39 17.61 -4.49
CA SER A 222 -31.38 17.10 -5.87
C SER A 222 -31.53 15.58 -5.91
N LEU A 223 -30.84 14.87 -4.99
CA LEU A 223 -30.93 13.42 -4.86
C LEU A 223 -32.34 12.96 -4.46
N VAL A 224 -32.97 13.62 -3.48
CA VAL A 224 -34.32 13.28 -3.02
C VAL A 224 -35.35 13.49 -4.13
N LYS A 225 -35.25 14.61 -4.87
CA LYS A 225 -36.16 14.90 -5.99
C LYS A 225 -35.99 13.95 -7.19
N GLY A 226 -34.79 13.44 -7.42
CA GLY A 226 -34.51 12.47 -8.50
C GLY A 226 -34.99 11.04 -8.20
N ASN A 227 -35.19 10.71 -6.92
CA ASN A 227 -35.66 9.40 -6.45
C ASN A 227 -37.14 9.42 -5.96
N SER A 228 -37.86 10.53 -6.19
CA SER A 228 -39.29 10.69 -5.87
C SER A 228 -40.19 10.29 -7.03
#